data_AF-A0A8T3U2D4-F1
#
_entry.id   AF-A0A8T3U2D4-F1
#
_cell.length_a   1.000
_cell.length_b   1.000
_cell.length_c   1.000
_cell.angle_alpha   90.00
_cell.angle_beta   90.00
_cell.angle_gamma   90.00
#
_symmetry.space_group_name_H-M   'P 1'
#
loop_
_entity.id
_entity.type
_entity.pdbx_description
1 polymer ?
#
loop_
_entity_poly.entity_id
_entity_poly.type
_entity_poly.pdbx_seq_one_letter_code
_entity_poly.pdbx_strand_id
1 'polypeptide(L)'
;EAGHDVNHRLHEVSTVFEKFAELSVLLLLGSVLPIGGVLELGWPVLLAALGLLFVVRPLAVMIALLPSGLPMRQRLFIAWFGIRGIGSIYYLGFAFTVLTPADARPLFSVVAVAIILSVVLHGMTGSWLTRRLLAADKRA
;
A
#
# COMPACT_ATOMS: atom_id res chain seq x y z
N GLU A 1 -16.15 33.48 -3.01
CA GLU A 1 -16.47 32.59 -1.87
C GLU A 1 -17.30 31.37 -2.29
N ALA A 2 -18.42 31.51 -3.03
CA ALA A 2 -19.27 30.38 -3.45
C ALA A 2 -18.57 29.23 -4.22
N GLY A 3 -17.54 29.51 -5.02
CA GLY A 3 -16.78 28.47 -5.74
C GLY A 3 -15.91 27.57 -4.85
N HIS A 4 -15.48 28.08 -3.68
CA HIS A 4 -14.68 27.32 -2.73
C HIS A 4 -15.53 26.28 -1.98
N ASP A 5 -16.75 26.68 -1.58
CA ASP A 5 -17.69 25.78 -0.90
C ASP A 5 -18.21 24.67 -1.83
N VAL A 6 -18.43 24.99 -3.12
CA VAL A 6 -18.82 24.00 -4.13
C VAL A 6 -17.70 22.97 -4.35
N ASN A 7 -16.45 23.42 -4.51
CA ASN A 7 -15.31 22.51 -4.67
C ASN A 7 -15.10 21.61 -3.44
N HIS A 8 -15.28 22.15 -2.22
CA HIS A 8 -15.17 21.35 -1.00
C HIS A 8 -16.24 20.25 -0.93
N ARG A 9 -17.49 20.56 -1.30
CA ARG A 9 -18.57 19.57 -1.36
C ARG A 9 -18.34 18.50 -2.43
N LEU A 10 -17.88 18.89 -3.62
CA LEU A 10 -17.54 17.94 -4.68
C LEU A 10 -16.36 17.05 -4.28
N HIS A 11 -15.36 17.59 -3.59
CA HIS A 11 -14.24 16.82 -3.08
C HIS A 11 -14.66 15.84 -1.99
N GLU A 12 -15.56 16.23 -1.09
CA GLU A 12 -16.11 15.34 -0.07
C GLU A 12 -16.89 14.17 -0.69
N VAL A 13 -17.77 14.46 -1.66
CA VAL A 13 -18.48 13.42 -2.42
C VAL A 13 -17.49 12.49 -3.12
N SER A 14 -16.48 13.03 -3.82
CA SER A 14 -15.43 12.24 -4.48
C SER A 14 -14.69 11.34 -3.50
N THR A 15 -14.36 11.85 -2.31
CA THR A 15 -13.63 11.09 -1.27
C THR A 15 -14.43 9.91 -0.77
N VAL A 16 -15.76 10.06 -0.63
CA VAL A 16 -16.64 8.96 -0.22
C VAL A 16 -16.68 7.88 -1.31
N PHE A 17 -16.85 8.27 -2.57
CA PHE A 17 -16.80 7.33 -3.70
C PHE A 17 -15.46 6.61 -3.81
N GLU A 18 -14.35 7.32 -3.62
CA GLU A 18 -12.99 6.75 -3.61
C GLU A 18 -12.86 5.67 -2.53
N LYS A 19 -13.20 5.99 -1.28
CA LYS A 19 -13.13 5.03 -0.16
C LYS A 19 -14.03 3.82 -0.39
N PHE A 20 -15.23 4.03 -0.91
CA PHE A 20 -16.15 2.94 -1.22
C PHE A 20 -15.59 2.02 -2.30
N ALA A 21 -15.00 2.59 -3.35
CA ALA A 21 -14.35 1.84 -4.42
C ALA A 21 -13.12 1.08 -3.91
N GLU A 22 -12.27 1.72 -3.09
CA GLU A 22 -11.11 1.10 -2.45
C GLU A 22 -11.50 -0.14 -1.62
N LEU A 23 -12.50 0.02 -0.74
CA LEU A 23 -12.99 -1.07 0.09
C LEU A 23 -13.60 -2.19 -0.74
N SER A 24 -14.39 -1.84 -1.76
CA SER A 24 -15.00 -2.81 -2.67
C SER A 24 -13.93 -3.63 -3.41
N VAL A 25 -12.90 -2.96 -3.95
CA VAL A 25 -11.78 -3.62 -4.63
C VAL A 25 -10.99 -4.51 -3.67
N LEU A 26 -10.74 -4.05 -2.43
CA LEU A 26 -10.03 -4.85 -1.44
C LEU A 26 -10.82 -6.10 -1.03
N LEU A 27 -12.14 -5.98 -0.88
CA LEU A 27 -13.04 -7.12 -0.61
C LEU A 27 -13.04 -8.13 -1.77
N LEU A 28 -13.13 -7.64 -3.01
CA LEU A 28 -13.05 -8.49 -4.20
C LEU A 28 -11.70 -9.19 -4.31
N LEU A 29 -10.60 -8.48 -4.06
CA LEU A 29 -9.27 -9.07 -4.02
C LEU A 29 -9.19 -10.19 -2.97
N GLY A 30 -9.73 -9.94 -1.78
CA GLY A 30 -9.84 -10.95 -0.72
C GLY A 30 -10.65 -12.19 -1.15
N SER A 31 -11.74 -11.97 -1.89
CA SER A 31 -12.58 -13.06 -2.41
C SER A 31 -11.90 -13.90 -3.49
N VAL A 32 -10.99 -13.31 -4.27
CA VAL A 32 -10.30 -13.98 -5.40
C VAL A 32 -8.87 -14.40 -5.00
N LEU A 33 -8.57 -14.46 -3.70
CA LEU A 33 -7.25 -14.86 -3.25
C LEU A 33 -6.87 -16.25 -3.78
N PRO A 34 -5.69 -16.39 -4.41
CA PRO A 34 -5.25 -17.66 -4.98
C PRO A 34 -4.69 -18.54 -3.87
N ILE A 35 -5.54 -19.01 -2.95
CA ILE A 35 -5.12 -19.78 -1.77
C ILE A 35 -4.27 -20.99 -2.21
N GLY A 36 -4.69 -21.70 -3.26
CA GLY A 36 -3.91 -22.80 -3.85
C GLY A 36 -2.52 -22.36 -4.33
N GLY A 37 -2.44 -21.27 -5.11
CA GLY A 37 -1.15 -20.76 -5.60
C GLY A 37 -0.23 -20.25 -4.48
N VAL A 38 -0.79 -19.63 -3.43
CA VAL A 38 -0.01 -19.21 -2.26
C VAL A 38 0.52 -20.41 -1.49
N LEU A 39 -0.26 -21.48 -1.36
CA LEU A 39 0.16 -22.71 -0.67
C LEU A 39 1.17 -23.51 -1.50
N GLU A 40 0.99 -23.59 -2.81
CA GLU A 40 1.89 -24.29 -3.75
C GLU A 40 3.25 -23.60 -3.84
N LEU A 41 3.28 -22.27 -3.99
CA LEU A 41 4.53 -21.53 -4.01
C LEU A 41 5.12 -21.36 -2.60
N GLY A 42 4.30 -21.47 -1.54
CA GLY A 42 4.70 -21.51 -0.14
C GLY A 42 5.48 -20.29 0.35
N TRP A 43 6.55 -20.54 1.11
CA TRP A 43 7.40 -19.52 1.73
C TRP A 43 8.01 -18.47 0.78
N PRO A 44 8.43 -18.82 -0.45
CA PRO A 44 8.89 -17.84 -1.44
C PRO A 44 7.96 -16.65 -1.66
N VAL A 45 6.64 -16.87 -1.71
CA VAL A 45 5.65 -15.79 -1.90
C VAL A 45 5.67 -14.83 -0.73
N LEU A 46 5.69 -15.38 0.49
CA LEU A 46 5.73 -14.59 1.72
C LEU A 46 7.04 -13.82 1.85
N LEU A 47 8.17 -14.44 1.54
CA LEU A 47 9.48 -13.77 1.53
C LEU A 47 9.56 -12.65 0.50
N ALA A 48 9.03 -12.87 -0.71
CA ALA A 48 8.97 -11.84 -1.73
C ALA A 48 8.08 -10.65 -1.28
N ALA A 49 6.90 -10.93 -0.73
CA ALA A 49 6.01 -9.90 -0.21
C ALA A 49 6.65 -9.11 0.94
N LEU A 50 7.28 -9.79 1.89
CA LEU A 50 8.01 -9.18 3.00
C LEU A 50 9.20 -8.35 2.50
N GLY A 51 10.03 -8.87 1.61
CA GLY A 51 11.14 -8.14 1.01
C GLY A 51 10.66 -6.88 0.30
N LEU A 52 9.55 -6.98 -0.44
CA LEU A 52 8.96 -5.84 -1.13
C LEU A 52 8.41 -4.78 -0.16
N LEU A 53 7.91 -5.15 1.02
CA LEU A 53 7.36 -4.24 2.02
C LEU A 53 8.42 -3.63 2.95
N PHE A 54 9.39 -4.42 3.37
CA PHE A 54 10.35 -4.08 4.43
C PHE A 54 11.75 -3.71 3.91
N VAL A 55 12.08 -4.07 2.67
CA VAL A 55 13.39 -3.77 2.07
C VAL A 55 13.24 -2.82 0.91
N VAL A 56 12.59 -3.26 -0.18
CA VAL A 56 12.51 -2.49 -1.42
C VAL A 56 11.84 -1.13 -1.17
N ARG A 57 10.72 -1.13 -0.46
CA ARG A 57 9.93 0.07 -0.25
C ARG A 57 10.61 1.08 0.68
N PRO A 58 11.14 0.72 1.86
CA PRO A 58 11.87 1.67 2.69
C PRO A 58 13.11 2.23 1.97
N LEU A 59 13.85 1.40 1.24
CA LEU A 59 15.00 1.86 0.45
C LEU A 59 14.58 2.87 -0.62
N ALA A 60 13.55 2.57 -1.41
CA ALA A 60 13.05 3.48 -2.44
C ALA A 60 12.62 4.83 -1.86
N VAL A 61 11.89 4.82 -0.74
CA VAL A 61 11.47 6.06 -0.07
C VAL A 61 12.66 6.83 0.49
N MET A 62 13.62 6.16 1.12
CA MET A 62 14.79 6.81 1.70
C MET A 62 15.65 7.47 0.62
N ILE A 63 15.82 6.81 -0.53
CA ILE A 63 16.50 7.38 -1.71
C ILE A 63 15.73 8.58 -2.25
N ALA A 64 14.41 8.45 -2.44
CA ALA A 64 13.57 9.53 -2.95
C ALA A 64 13.54 10.76 -2.02
N LEU A 65 13.65 10.54 -0.70
CA LEU A 65 13.65 11.59 0.31
C LEU A 65 15.05 12.12 0.67
N LEU A 66 16.13 11.62 0.06
CA LEU A 66 17.48 12.16 0.27
C LEU A 66 17.54 13.70 0.20
N PRO A 67 17.01 14.37 -0.85
CA PRO A 67 17.09 15.83 -0.99
C PRO A 67 16.04 16.61 -0.17
N SER A 68 15.14 15.94 0.55
CA SER A 68 13.96 16.59 1.16
C SER A 68 14.24 17.42 2.42
N GLY A 69 15.44 17.34 3.00
CA GLY A 69 15.76 18.01 4.29
C GLY A 69 15.01 17.46 5.52
N LEU A 70 14.10 16.49 5.35
CA LEU A 70 13.31 15.96 6.46
C LEU A 70 14.16 15.20 7.49
N PRO A 71 13.85 15.28 8.79
CA PRO A 71 14.53 14.51 9.83
C PRO A 71 14.29 13.01 9.65
N MET A 72 15.26 12.20 10.06
CA MET A 72 15.25 10.74 9.86
C MET A 72 13.97 10.06 10.39
N ARG A 73 13.42 10.55 11.51
CA ARG A 73 12.18 10.01 12.12
C ARG A 73 10.96 10.20 11.21
N GLN A 74 10.86 11.34 10.52
CA GLN A 74 9.80 11.58 9.54
C GLN A 74 10.03 10.77 8.26
N ARG A 75 11.28 10.64 7.79
CA ARG A 75 11.61 9.78 6.64
C ARG A 75 11.23 8.33 6.91
N LEU A 76 11.55 7.80 8.09
CA LEU A 76 11.17 6.45 8.50
C LEU A 76 9.64 6.29 8.63
N PHE A 77 8.94 7.32 9.11
CA PHE A 77 7.48 7.31 9.15
C PHE A 77 6.88 7.22 7.74
N ILE A 78 7.35 8.05 6.80
CA ILE A 78 6.90 8.03 5.39
C ILE A 78 7.32 6.73 4.70
N ALA A 79 8.51 6.20 5.01
CA ALA A 79 9.01 4.92 4.53
C ALA A 79 8.28 3.72 5.16
N TRP A 80 7.51 3.92 6.24
CA TRP A 80 6.67 2.91 6.86
C TRP A 80 5.18 3.03 6.52
N PHE A 81 4.61 4.21 6.24
CA PHE A 81 3.18 4.38 5.94
C PHE A 81 2.82 4.46 4.44
N GLY A 82 2.91 3.34 3.74
CA GLY A 82 2.85 3.30 2.27
C GLY A 82 2.05 2.09 1.89
N ILE A 83 0.76 2.21 2.19
CA ILE A 83 -0.18 1.12 2.03
C ILE A 83 -0.24 0.77 0.55
N ARG A 84 0.02 -0.51 0.25
CA ARG A 84 -0.20 -1.04 -1.10
C ARG A 84 -1.70 -1.00 -1.39
N GLY A 85 -2.09 -0.14 -2.33
CA GLY A 85 -3.49 0.06 -2.70
C GLY A 85 -3.82 -0.37 -4.13
N ILE A 86 -4.84 0.30 -4.69
CA ILE A 86 -5.40 0.03 -6.02
C ILE A 86 -4.34 0.06 -7.14
N GLY A 87 -3.33 0.93 -7.03
CA GLY A 87 -2.26 1.00 -8.05
C GLY A 87 -1.52 -0.33 -8.23
N SER A 88 -1.37 -1.13 -7.17
CA SER A 88 -0.74 -2.46 -7.28
C SER A 88 -1.61 -3.42 -8.10
N ILE A 89 -2.93 -3.30 -7.96
CA ILE A 89 -3.92 -4.11 -8.69
C ILE A 89 -3.97 -3.68 -10.15
N TYR A 90 -3.86 -2.38 -10.44
CA TYR A 90 -3.73 -1.87 -11.80
C TYR A 90 -2.51 -2.47 -12.51
N TYR A 91 -1.33 -2.40 -11.91
CA TYR A 91 -0.11 -2.96 -12.52
C TYR A 91 -0.15 -4.48 -12.63
N LEU A 92 -0.83 -5.15 -11.72
CA LEU A 92 -1.06 -6.58 -11.81
C LEU A 92 -1.98 -6.93 -12.98
N GLY A 93 -3.08 -6.19 -13.15
CA GLY A 93 -3.95 -6.33 -14.33
C GLY A 93 -3.20 -6.05 -15.63
N PHE A 94 -2.35 -5.01 -15.66
CA PHE A 94 -1.46 -4.75 -16.78
C PHE A 94 -0.47 -5.89 -17.03
N ALA A 95 0.10 -6.49 -15.98
CA ALA A 95 0.99 -7.64 -16.14
C ALA A 95 0.28 -8.82 -16.82
N PHE A 96 -1.01 -9.05 -16.53
CA PHE A 96 -1.80 -10.08 -17.22
C PHE A 96 -2.05 -9.80 -18.71
N THR A 97 -1.89 -8.56 -19.18
CA THR A 97 -2.03 -8.24 -20.61
C THR A 97 -0.72 -8.40 -21.39
N VAL A 98 0.43 -8.32 -20.71
CA VAL A 98 1.75 -8.35 -21.34
C VAL A 98 2.49 -9.69 -21.11
N LEU A 99 2.22 -10.38 -20.00
CA LEU A 99 2.89 -11.62 -19.63
C LEU A 99 2.06 -12.85 -19.99
N THR A 100 2.73 -14.01 -20.04
CA THR A 100 2.04 -15.29 -20.15
C THR A 100 1.28 -15.59 -18.85
N PRO A 101 0.19 -16.39 -18.90
CA PRO A 101 -0.51 -16.82 -17.69
C PRO A 101 0.39 -17.55 -16.69
N ALA A 102 1.44 -18.24 -17.16
CA ALA A 102 2.39 -18.95 -16.30
C ALA A 102 3.22 -17.97 -15.45
N ASP A 103 3.61 -16.83 -16.01
CA ASP A 103 4.41 -15.82 -15.31
C ASP A 103 3.56 -14.87 -14.46
N ALA A 104 2.32 -14.58 -14.89
CA ALA A 104 1.43 -13.66 -14.19
C ALA A 104 0.81 -14.27 -12.91
N ARG A 105 0.59 -15.59 -12.87
CA ARG A 105 -0.01 -16.29 -11.71
C ARG A 105 0.84 -16.20 -10.42
N PRO A 106 2.17 -16.44 -10.46
CA PRO A 106 3.05 -16.17 -9.33
C PRO A 106 3.00 -14.71 -8.86
N LEU A 107 2.99 -13.75 -9.80
CA LEU A 107 2.91 -12.32 -9.48
C LEU A 107 1.61 -11.98 -8.75
N PHE A 108 0.49 -12.57 -9.18
CA PHE A 108 -0.80 -12.42 -8.51
C PHE A 108 -0.72 -12.84 -7.04
N SER A 109 -0.10 -13.99 -6.76
CA SER A 109 0.06 -14.49 -5.39
C SER A 109 0.91 -13.55 -4.53
N VAL A 110 2.05 -13.09 -5.05
CA VAL A 110 2.95 -12.16 -4.33
C VAL A 110 2.28 -10.81 -4.08
N VAL A 111 1.65 -10.23 -5.10
CA VAL A 111 1.01 -8.91 -4.98
C VAL A 111 -0.20 -8.97 -4.04
N ALA A 112 -1.04 -10.00 -4.13
CA ALA A 112 -2.19 -10.17 -3.25
C ALA A 112 -1.77 -10.32 -1.79
N VAL A 113 -0.78 -11.17 -1.50
CA VAL A 113 -0.21 -11.33 -0.15
C VAL A 113 0.41 -10.02 0.34
N ALA A 114 1.14 -9.30 -0.52
CA ALA A 114 1.73 -8.02 -0.15
C ALA A 114 0.69 -6.94 0.18
N ILE A 115 -0.43 -6.88 -0.55
CA ILE A 115 -1.54 -5.95 -0.26
C ILE A 115 -2.15 -6.28 1.10
N ILE A 116 -2.51 -7.54 1.33
CA ILE A 116 -3.14 -7.97 2.60
C ILE A 116 -2.21 -7.70 3.78
N LEU A 117 -0.96 -8.14 3.66
CA LEU A 117 0.02 -7.96 4.71
C LEU A 117 0.27 -6.46 4.98
N SER A 118 0.31 -5.64 3.93
CA SER A 118 0.38 -4.19 4.08
C SER A 118 -0.82 -3.66 4.89
N VAL A 119 -2.06 -3.97 4.50
CA VAL A 119 -3.27 -3.46 5.17
C VAL A 119 -3.27 -3.86 6.65
N VAL A 120 -2.98 -5.12 6.96
CA VAL A 120 -2.94 -5.62 8.35
C VAL A 120 -1.85 -4.93 9.16
N LEU A 121 -0.61 -4.90 8.66
CA LEU A 121 0.52 -4.30 9.37
C LEU A 121 0.30 -2.82 9.66
N HIS A 122 -0.20 -2.07 8.67
CA HIS A 122 -0.42 -0.63 8.82
C HIS A 122 -1.64 -0.34 9.70
N GLY A 123 -2.70 -1.14 9.62
CA GLY A 123 -3.85 -1.03 10.51
C GLY A 123 -3.48 -1.21 11.97
N MET A 124 -2.60 -2.19 12.27
CA MET A 124 -2.13 -2.46 13.64
C MET A 124 -1.11 -1.42 14.14
N THR A 125 -0.18 -0.99 13.27
CA THR A 125 0.93 -0.10 13.67
C THR A 125 0.61 1.40 13.55
N GLY A 126 -0.48 1.76 12.85
CA GLY A 126 -0.96 3.12 12.62
C GLY A 126 -0.88 4.04 13.84
N SER A 127 -1.77 3.80 14.80
CA SER A 127 -1.90 4.66 15.97
C SER A 127 -0.63 4.67 16.83
N TRP A 128 0.08 3.55 16.90
CA TRP A 128 1.27 3.39 17.73
C TRP A 128 2.48 4.15 17.15
N LEU A 129 2.72 4.04 15.84
CA LEU A 129 3.89 4.64 15.22
C LEU A 129 3.76 6.16 15.11
N THR A 130 2.55 6.67 14.86
CA THR A 130 2.26 8.11 14.93
C THR A 130 2.61 8.69 16.30
N ARG A 131 2.23 8.00 17.39
CA ARG A 131 2.60 8.42 18.75
C ARG A 131 4.12 8.38 18.99
N ARG A 132 4.84 7.39 18.45
CA ARG A 132 6.29 7.27 18.70
C ARG A 132 7.17 8.19 17.83
N LEU A 133 6.82 8.38 16.56
CA LEU A 133 7.66 9.11 15.61
C LEU A 133 7.28 10.57 15.47
N LEU A 134 5.99 10.91 15.56
CA LEU A 134 5.49 12.28 15.31
C LEU A 134 5.10 13.04 16.58
N ALA A 135 4.80 12.38 17.70
CA ALA A 135 4.37 13.10 18.92
C ALA A 135 5.49 13.95 19.57
N ALA A 136 6.76 13.64 19.30
CA ALA A 136 7.89 14.42 19.84
C ALA A 136 8.16 15.72 19.06
N ASP A 137 7.55 15.90 17.88
CA ASP A 137 7.75 17.06 17.01
C ASP A 137 6.81 18.23 17.34
N LYS A 138 5.78 18.01 18.17
CA LYS A 138 4.86 19.05 18.64
C LYS A 138 5.46 19.98 19.72
N ARG A 139 6.75 19.86 20.04
CA ARG A 139 7.44 20.63 21.10
C ARG A 139 8.60 21.50 20.58
N ALA A 140 8.83 21.54 19.27
CA ALA A 140 9.75 22.46 18.62
C ALA A 140 8.94 23.58 17.93
#